data_AF-A0A537NM96-F1
#
_entry.id   AF-A0A537NM96-F1
#
_cell.length_a   1.000
_cell.length_b   1.000
_cell.length_c   1.000
_cell.angle_alpha   90.00
_cell.angle_beta   90.00
_cell.angle_gamma   90.00
#
_symmetry.space_group_name_H-M   'P 1'
#
loop_
_entity.id
_entity.type
_entity.pdbx_description
1 polymer ?
#
loop_
_entity_poly.entity_id
_entity_poly.type
_entity_poly.pdbx_seq_one_letter_code
_entity_poly.pdbx_strand_id
1 'polypeptide(L)'
;IMQTGKHIGYFHTGDSHRGYMGSGTIDLTSVFRALVNSGYQGPITFESFSSRVVGQPLEGILGIWRNLWEDGHDLASHALMYTKAQLKAAYEAKKQASERSRLL
;
A
#
# COMPACT_ATOMS: atom_id res chain seq x y z
N ILE A 1 -10.06 6.77 -4.58
CA ILE A 1 -10.22 6.59 -3.11
C ILE A 1 -11.31 7.50 -2.56
N MET A 2 -11.14 8.83 -2.57
CA MET A 2 -12.18 9.73 -2.01
C MET A 2 -13.55 9.59 -2.69
N GLN A 3 -13.58 9.39 -4.02
CA GLN A 3 -14.82 9.19 -4.77
C GLN A 3 -15.55 7.87 -4.41
N THR A 4 -14.80 6.80 -4.13
CA THR A 4 -15.38 5.50 -3.79
C THR A 4 -15.71 5.40 -2.31
N GLY A 5 -14.93 6.04 -1.42
CA GLY A 5 -15.22 6.25 -0.01
C GLY A 5 -15.77 5.00 0.70
N LYS A 6 -17.03 5.10 1.15
CA LYS A 6 -17.75 4.03 1.86
C LYS A 6 -17.97 2.74 1.06
N HIS A 7 -17.78 2.77 -0.26
CA HIS A 7 -17.95 1.60 -1.13
C HIS A 7 -16.68 0.75 -1.24
N ILE A 8 -15.55 1.20 -0.68
CA ILE A 8 -14.33 0.40 -0.66
C ILE A 8 -14.51 -0.72 0.38
N GLY A 9 -14.57 -1.96 -0.07
CA GLY A 9 -14.61 -3.14 0.79
C GLY A 9 -13.23 -3.74 1.13
N TYR A 10 -12.26 -3.57 0.23
CA TYR A 10 -10.94 -4.20 0.31
C TYR A 10 -9.89 -3.36 -0.41
N PHE A 11 -8.64 -3.38 0.05
CA PHE A 11 -7.55 -2.61 -0.55
C PHE A 11 -6.25 -3.42 -0.65
N HIS A 12 -5.69 -3.53 -1.86
CA HIS A 12 -4.35 -4.08 -2.08
C HIS A 12 -3.30 -2.97 -2.10
N THR A 13 -2.16 -3.22 -1.47
CA THR A 13 -0.95 -2.39 -1.56
C THR A 13 0.15 -3.14 -2.29
N GLY A 14 0.83 -2.43 -3.18
CA GLY A 14 1.99 -2.89 -3.92
C GLY A 14 2.60 -1.69 -4.66
N ASP A 15 3.89 -1.73 -4.98
CA ASP A 15 4.53 -0.65 -5.74
C ASP A 15 4.39 -0.84 -7.26
N SER A 16 4.79 0.15 -8.05
CA SER A 16 4.59 0.20 -9.52
C SER A 16 5.15 -1.02 -10.25
N HIS A 17 6.27 -1.56 -9.75
CA HIS A 17 6.89 -2.76 -10.31
C HIS A 17 6.57 -4.03 -9.51
N ARG A 18 5.69 -3.99 -8.50
CA ARG A 18 5.29 -5.11 -7.65
C ARG A 18 6.42 -5.75 -6.83
N GLY A 19 7.48 -4.99 -6.52
CA GLY A 19 8.60 -5.40 -5.66
C GLY A 19 8.47 -4.83 -4.24
N TYR A 20 9.59 -4.42 -3.64
CA TYR A 20 9.57 -3.73 -2.34
C TYR A 20 8.74 -2.45 -2.38
N MET A 21 8.02 -2.19 -1.30
CA MET A 21 7.24 -0.94 -1.13
C MET A 21 8.18 0.26 -1.01
N GLY A 22 7.96 1.31 -1.80
CA GLY A 22 8.77 2.53 -1.79
C GLY A 22 10.00 2.51 -2.69
N SER A 23 10.29 1.41 -3.40
CA SER A 23 11.37 1.37 -4.39
C SER A 23 10.91 1.70 -5.81
N GLY A 24 9.59 1.80 -6.02
CA GLY A 24 9.01 2.15 -7.30
C GLY A 24 8.64 3.62 -7.40
N THR A 25 7.49 3.88 -8.03
CA THR A 25 7.08 5.23 -8.44
C THR A 25 5.67 5.60 -7.99
N ILE A 26 4.98 4.72 -7.25
CA ILE A 26 3.66 5.04 -6.73
C ILE A 26 3.80 6.05 -5.58
N ASP A 27 3.01 7.12 -5.61
CA ASP A 27 2.87 8.04 -4.47
C ASP A 27 2.02 7.39 -3.36
N LEU A 28 2.64 6.45 -2.65
CA LEU A 28 2.03 5.72 -1.55
C LEU A 28 1.63 6.67 -0.40
N THR A 29 2.37 7.76 -0.20
CA THR A 29 2.05 8.76 0.83
C THR A 29 0.67 9.37 0.59
N SER A 30 0.39 9.82 -0.64
CA SER A 30 -0.92 10.37 -0.99
C SER A 30 -2.03 9.31 -0.96
N VAL A 31 -1.72 8.06 -1.35
CA VAL A 31 -2.66 6.93 -1.25
C VAL A 31 -3.11 6.69 0.19
N PHE A 32 -2.16 6.55 1.14
CA PHE A 32 -2.49 6.32 2.55
C PHE A 32 -3.21 7.51 3.20
N ARG A 33 -2.83 8.75 2.83
CA ARG A 33 -3.58 9.95 3.24
C ARG A 33 -5.03 9.91 2.75
N ALA A 34 -5.26 9.53 1.49
CA ALA A 34 -6.60 9.42 0.94
C ALA A 34 -7.41 8.32 1.64
N LEU A 35 -6.82 7.17 1.97
CA LEU A 35 -7.50 6.10 2.72
C LEU A 35 -7.97 6.59 4.09
N VAL A 36 -7.06 7.22 4.86
CA VAL A 36 -7.37 7.78 6.19
C VAL A 36 -8.41 8.90 6.11
N ASN A 37 -8.32 9.77 5.10
CA ASN A 37 -9.30 10.84 4.88
C ASN A 37 -10.67 10.31 4.48
N SER A 38 -10.72 9.22 3.71
CA SER A 38 -11.99 8.55 3.35
C SER A 38 -12.66 7.83 4.51
N GLY A 39 -11.96 7.62 5.64
CA GLY A 39 -12.46 6.86 6.78
C GLY A 39 -12.47 5.35 6.56
N TYR A 40 -11.64 4.84 5.65
CA TYR A 40 -11.53 3.41 5.39
C TYR A 40 -11.01 2.66 6.63
N GLN A 41 -11.73 1.60 7.03
CA GLN A 41 -11.40 0.75 8.18
C GLN A 41 -11.27 -0.74 7.81
N GLY A 42 -11.35 -1.06 6.51
CA GLY A 42 -11.26 -2.44 6.03
C GLY A 42 -9.82 -2.95 5.89
N PRO A 43 -9.65 -4.19 5.40
CA PRO A 43 -8.34 -4.81 5.26
C PRO A 43 -7.44 -4.10 4.24
N ILE A 44 -6.16 -3.95 4.59
CA ILE A 44 -5.11 -3.50 3.69
C ILE A 44 -4.13 -4.66 3.53
N THR A 45 -4.09 -5.24 2.33
CA THR A 45 -3.30 -6.45 2.04
C THR A 45 -2.14 -6.12 1.12
N PHE A 46 -0.93 -6.50 1.53
CA PHE A 46 0.24 -6.39 0.68
C PHE A 46 0.25 -7.50 -0.36
N GLU A 47 0.49 -7.14 -1.62
CA GLU A 47 0.61 -8.06 -2.75
C GLU A 47 1.88 -7.76 -3.55
N SER A 48 2.67 -8.81 -3.79
CA SER A 48 3.92 -8.75 -4.54
C SER A 48 4.19 -10.10 -5.20
N PHE A 49 4.92 -10.09 -6.31
CA PHE A 49 5.20 -11.29 -7.10
C PHE A 49 6.68 -11.37 -7.48
N SER A 50 7.21 -12.59 -7.46
CA SER A 50 8.52 -12.93 -8.00
C SER A 50 8.42 -14.26 -8.75
N SER A 51 9.07 -14.34 -9.92
CA SER A 51 9.13 -15.56 -10.74
C SER A 51 9.86 -16.72 -10.05
N ARG A 52 10.48 -16.48 -8.90
CA ARG A 52 11.12 -17.51 -8.09
C ARG A 52 10.13 -18.26 -7.19
N VAL A 53 8.99 -17.65 -6.88
CA VAL A 53 8.00 -18.18 -5.91
C VAL A 53 6.65 -18.48 -6.57
N VAL A 54 6.31 -17.72 -7.60
CA VAL A 54 5.04 -17.87 -8.33
C VAL A 54 5.26 -18.84 -9.48
N GLY A 55 4.39 -19.83 -9.66
CA GLY A 55 4.43 -20.75 -10.79
C GLY A 55 3.37 -20.43 -11.85
N GLN A 56 3.35 -21.23 -12.91
CA GLN A 56 2.28 -21.20 -13.91
C GLN A 56 0.94 -21.64 -13.31
N PRO A 57 -0.19 -21.05 -13.75
CA PRO A 57 -0.33 -20.11 -14.86
C PRO A 57 -0.15 -18.62 -14.47
N LEU A 58 0.04 -18.33 -13.18
CA LEU A 58 -0.06 -16.97 -12.65
C LEU A 58 1.07 -16.06 -13.15
N GLU A 59 2.28 -16.61 -13.33
CA GLU A 59 3.40 -15.90 -13.97
C GLU A 59 3.04 -15.38 -15.37
N GLY A 60 2.40 -16.21 -16.19
CA GLY A 60 1.99 -15.84 -17.55
C GLY A 60 0.85 -14.83 -17.55
N ILE A 61 -0.15 -15.02 -16.69
CA ILE A 61 -1.32 -14.13 -16.59
C ILE A 61 -0.91 -12.72 -16.10
N LEU A 62 0.01 -12.64 -15.14
CA LEU A 62 0.41 -11.38 -14.51
C LEU A 62 1.71 -10.78 -15.08
N GLY A 63 2.36 -11.44 -16.04
CA GLY A 63 3.58 -10.97 -16.68
C GLY A 63 4.77 -10.86 -15.73
N ILE A 64 4.98 -11.86 -14.87
CA ILE A 64 6.02 -11.86 -13.83
C ILE A 64 7.34 -12.33 -14.45
N TRP A 65 7.96 -11.49 -15.27
CA TRP A 65 9.17 -11.85 -16.05
C TRP A 65 10.49 -11.57 -15.33
N ARG A 66 10.45 -10.85 -14.20
CA ARG A 66 11.63 -10.42 -13.46
C ARG A 66 11.60 -10.98 -12.05
N ASN A 67 12.78 -11.30 -11.55
CA ASN A 67 13.00 -11.58 -10.14
C ASN A 67 13.33 -10.28 -9.41
N LEU A 68 12.40 -9.79 -8.56
CA LEU A 68 12.54 -8.52 -7.85
C LEU A 68 12.90 -8.68 -6.38
N TRP A 69 12.86 -9.90 -5.86
CA TRP A 69 13.16 -10.26 -4.48
C TRP A 69 13.27 -11.79 -4.38
N GLU A 70 14.10 -12.24 -3.44
CA GLU A 70 14.31 -13.68 -3.17
C GLU A 70 13.86 -14.09 -1.78
N ASP A 71 13.97 -13.19 -0.80
CA ASP A 71 13.53 -13.41 0.57
C ASP A 71 12.12 -12.85 0.78
N GLY A 72 11.13 -13.74 0.77
CA GLY A 72 9.73 -13.37 0.98
C GLY A 72 9.41 -12.93 2.41
N HIS A 73 10.17 -13.38 3.41
CA HIS A 73 9.94 -13.00 4.80
C HIS A 73 10.42 -11.57 5.06
N ASP A 74 11.60 -11.23 4.56
CA ASP A 74 12.12 -9.85 4.58
C ASP A 74 11.15 -8.90 3.86
N LEU A 75 10.73 -9.25 2.64
CA LEU A 75 9.78 -8.46 1.86
C LEU A 75 8.47 -8.20 2.63
N ALA A 76 7.86 -9.25 3.19
CA ALA A 76 6.60 -9.13 3.91
C ALA A 76 6.76 -8.31 5.21
N SER A 77 7.86 -8.49 5.93
CA SER A 77 8.18 -7.74 7.14
C SER A 77 8.37 -6.26 6.83
N HIS A 78 9.12 -5.95 5.78
CA HIS A 78 9.29 -4.59 5.26
C HIS A 78 7.95 -3.97 4.88
N ALA A 79 7.11 -4.67 4.12
CA ALA A 79 5.80 -4.15 3.68
C ALA A 79 4.85 -3.86 4.84
N LEU A 80 4.84 -4.71 5.88
CA LEU A 80 4.06 -4.48 7.10
C LEU A 80 4.55 -3.24 7.86
N MET A 81 5.86 -3.12 8.05
CA MET A 81 6.48 -1.96 8.69
C MET A 81 6.15 -0.67 7.92
N TYR A 82 6.34 -0.67 6.60
CA TYR A 82 6.08 0.48 5.73
C TYR A 82 4.61 0.91 5.81
N THR A 83 3.68 -0.05 5.72
CA THR A 83 2.24 0.21 5.81
C THR A 83 1.86 0.85 7.15
N LYS A 84 2.37 0.32 8.27
CA LYS A 84 2.12 0.88 9.61
C LYS A 84 2.66 2.31 9.73
N ALA A 85 3.86 2.56 9.23
CA ALA A 85 4.48 3.88 9.26
C ALA A 85 3.66 4.90 8.45
N GLN A 86 3.23 4.54 7.24
CA GLN A 86 2.42 5.42 6.39
C GLN A 86 1.04 5.70 7.00
N LEU A 87 0.36 4.70 7.56
CA LEU A 87 -0.91 4.90 8.26
C LEU A 87 -0.75 5.84 9.46
N LYS A 88 0.28 5.63 10.30
CA LYS A 88 0.57 6.52 11.42
C LYS A 88 0.78 7.96 10.95
N ALA A 89 1.61 8.17 9.94
CA ALA A 89 1.87 9.50 9.38
C ALA A 89 0.60 10.15 8.82
N ALA A 90 -0.25 9.38 8.12
CA ALA A 90 -1.51 9.87 7.58
C ALA A 90 -2.52 10.26 8.68
N TYR A 91 -2.63 9.49 9.76
CA TYR A 91 -3.48 9.83 10.90
C TYR A 91 -3.02 11.11 11.62
N GLU A 92 -1.72 11.27 11.86
CA GLU A 92 -1.19 12.49 12.47
C GLU A 92 -1.42 13.72 11.58
N ALA A 93 -1.20 13.58 10.26
CA ALA A 93 -1.46 14.65 9.32
C ALA A 93 -2.94 15.08 9.33
N LYS A 94 -3.88 14.12 9.38
CA LYS A 94 -5.32 14.42 9.49
C LYS A 94 -5.66 15.12 10.80
N LYS A 95 -5.09 14.66 11.92
CA LYS A 95 -5.29 15.26 13.25
C LYS A 95 -4.83 16.73 13.27
N GLN A 96 -3.59 16.98 12.85
CA GLN A 96 -3.00 18.33 12.80
C GLN A 96 -3.80 19.27 11.89
N ALA A 97 -4.27 18.79 10.74
CA ALA A 97 -5.13 19.57 9.87
C ALA A 97 -6.46 19.97 10.55
N SER A 98 -7.08 19.03 11.28
CA SER A 98 -8.33 19.30 12.00
C SER A 98 -8.16 20.30 13.15
N GLU A 99 -7.03 20.25 13.86
CA GLU A 99 -6.69 21.18 14.94
C GLU A 99 -6.46 22.58 14.38
N ARG A 100 -5.73 22.69 13.26
CA ARG A 100 -5.50 23.97 12.58
C ARG A 100 -6.80 24.63 12.11
N SER A 101 -7.73 23.85 11.57
CA SER A 101 -9.04 24.36 11.13
C SER A 101 -9.94 24.82 12.28
N ARG A 102 -9.68 24.42 13.53
CA ARG A 102 -10.44 24.88 14.70
C ARG A 102 -9.93 26.22 15.28
N LEU A 103 -8.73 26.64 14.89
CA LEU A 103 -8.09 27.88 15.35
C LEU A 103 -8.34 29.06 14.40
N LEU A 104 -8.99 28.83 13.26
CA LEU A 104 -9.41 29.83 12.27
C LEU A 104 -10.93 29.99 12.33
#